data_AF-A0A852IUG8-F1
#
_entry.id   AF-A0A852IUG8-F1
#
_cell.length_a   1.000
_cell.length_b   1.000
_cell.length_c   1.000
_cell.angle_alpha   90.00
_cell.angle_beta   90.00
_cell.angle_gamma   90.00
#
_symmetry.space_group_name_H-M   'P 1'
#
loop_
_entity.id
_entity.type
_entity.pdbx_description
1 polymer ?
#
loop_
_entity_poly.entity_id
_entity_poly.type
_entity_poly.pdbx_seq_one_letter_code
_entity_poly.pdbx_strand_id
1 'polypeptide(L)'
;MTVTYTNRVADARLGTFSQLLLQWKGSIYKLLYSEFLIFIFLYFTISLVYRLILSESQRLMFEKLALYCNSYAELIPVSFVLGFYVALVVSRWWAQYESIPWPDRIMNLVSCNVDGEDEYGRLLRRTLMRYSNLCSVLILRSVSTAVYKRFPSMEHVVR
;
A
#
# COMPACT_ATOMS: atom_id res chain seq x y z
N MET A 1 -0.82 -6.10 -2.73
CA MET A 1 -0.21 -7.37 -2.28
C MET A 1 0.45 -7.07 -0.94
N THR A 2 0.12 -7.82 0.11
CA THR A 2 0.73 -7.65 1.44
C THR A 2 2.11 -8.30 1.47
N VAL A 3 3.02 -7.77 2.29
CA VAL A 3 4.40 -8.26 2.42
C VAL A 3 4.69 -8.44 3.91
N THR A 4 4.71 -9.69 4.36
CA THR A 4 4.99 -10.03 5.76
C THR A 4 6.48 -10.26 5.94
N TYR A 5 7.12 -9.50 6.82
CA TYR A 5 8.53 -9.67 7.19
C TYR A 5 8.73 -9.79 8.71
N THR A 6 7.66 -10.05 9.48
CA THR A 6 7.65 -10.11 10.95
C THR A 6 8.75 -11.01 11.53
N ASN A 7 8.94 -12.22 10.96
CA ASN A 7 9.96 -13.14 11.44
C ASN A 7 11.40 -12.63 11.21
N ARG A 8 11.64 -11.82 10.17
CA ARG A 8 12.98 -11.29 9.86
C ARG A 8 13.42 -10.21 10.85
N VAL A 9 12.47 -9.60 11.55
CA VAL A 9 12.71 -8.52 12.53
C VAL A 9 12.38 -8.95 13.96
N ALA A 10 12.29 -10.26 14.22
CA ALA A 10 11.99 -10.79 15.55
C ALA A 10 13.10 -10.49 16.57
N ASP A 11 14.36 -10.59 16.15
CA ASP A 11 15.53 -10.29 16.99
C ASP A 11 16.20 -8.99 16.55
N ALA A 12 16.64 -8.16 17.50
CA ALA A 12 17.44 -6.97 17.24
C ALA A 12 18.93 -7.29 17.06
N ARG A 13 19.31 -7.84 15.90
CA ARG A 13 20.71 -8.10 15.50
C ARG A 13 21.29 -6.96 14.66
N LEU A 14 22.61 -6.91 14.55
CA LEU A 14 23.37 -5.85 13.85
C LEU A 14 22.96 -5.63 12.37
N GLY A 15 22.43 -6.65 11.69
CA GLY A 15 21.98 -6.57 10.29
C GLY A 15 20.46 -6.54 10.07
N THR A 16 19.65 -6.41 11.14
CA THR A 16 18.21 -6.71 11.09
C THR A 16 17.43 -5.81 10.15
N PHE A 17 17.76 -4.52 10.07
CA PHE A 17 17.15 -3.60 9.12
C PHE A 17 17.95 -3.48 7.82
N SER A 18 19.27 -3.62 7.87
CA SER A 18 20.11 -3.59 6.66
C SER A 18 19.73 -4.68 5.66
N GLN A 19 19.36 -5.88 6.13
CA GLN A 19 18.85 -6.96 5.26
C GLN A 19 17.53 -6.61 4.54
N LEU A 20 16.71 -5.69 5.09
CA LEU A 20 15.44 -5.29 4.47
C LEU A 20 15.67 -4.39 3.24
N LEU A 21 16.79 -3.66 3.19
CA LEU A 21 17.18 -2.88 2.01
C LEU A 21 17.50 -3.77 0.80
N LEU A 22 17.85 -5.05 1.02
CA LEU A 22 18.11 -5.99 -0.08
C LEU A 22 16.82 -6.63 -0.63
N GLN A 23 15.65 -6.32 -0.05
CA GLN A 23 14.39 -6.89 -0.50
C GLN A 23 13.82 -6.12 -1.71
N TRP A 24 13.35 -6.84 -2.73
CA TRP A 24 12.69 -6.23 -3.90
C TRP A 24 11.16 -6.16 -3.77
N LYS A 25 10.54 -7.19 -3.18
CA LYS A 25 9.08 -7.30 -3.12
C LYS A 25 8.53 -6.28 -2.10
N GLY A 26 7.82 -5.28 -2.61
CA GLY A 26 7.19 -4.22 -1.81
C GLY A 26 8.19 -3.22 -1.23
N SER A 27 9.39 -3.13 -1.79
CA SER A 27 10.40 -2.17 -1.34
C SER A 27 10.28 -0.82 -2.04
N ILE A 28 10.91 0.19 -1.44
CA ILE A 28 10.99 1.56 -1.97
C ILE A 28 11.52 1.62 -3.40
N TYR A 29 12.47 0.75 -3.76
CA TYR A 29 13.04 0.70 -5.10
C TYR A 29 11.99 0.35 -6.15
N LYS A 30 11.13 -0.62 -5.87
CA LYS A 30 10.07 -1.02 -6.81
C LYS A 30 9.01 0.08 -6.98
N LEU A 31 8.78 0.89 -5.95
CA LEU A 31 7.82 1.98 -5.95
C LEU A 31 8.35 3.25 -6.64
N LEU A 32 9.64 3.56 -6.48
CA LEU A 32 10.24 4.82 -6.97
C LEU A 32 11.08 4.67 -8.25
N TYR A 33 11.24 3.46 -8.80
CA TYR A 33 12.18 3.24 -9.92
C TYR A 33 11.88 4.15 -11.13
N SER A 34 10.61 4.28 -11.50
CA SER A 34 10.22 5.10 -12.66
C SER A 34 10.45 6.59 -12.41
N GLU A 35 10.04 7.12 -11.26
CA GLU A 35 10.22 8.51 -10.86
C GLU A 35 11.71 8.85 -10.71
N PHE A 36 12.49 7.94 -10.13
CA PHE A 36 13.93 8.10 -9.97
C PHE A 36 14.66 8.16 -11.32
N LEU A 37 14.27 7.31 -12.28
CA LEU A 37 14.82 7.37 -13.64
C LEU A 37 14.49 8.69 -14.33
N ILE A 38 13.25 9.18 -14.20
CA ILE A 38 12.85 10.48 -14.75
C ILE A 38 13.67 11.61 -14.11
N PHE A 39 13.84 11.59 -12.79
CA PHE A 39 14.64 12.57 -12.07
C PHE A 39 16.10 12.57 -12.53
N ILE A 40 16.72 11.39 -12.62
CA ILE A 40 18.09 11.20 -13.13
C ILE A 40 18.21 11.74 -14.55
N PHE A 41 17.28 11.37 -15.42
CA PHE A 41 17.28 11.79 -16.81
C PHE A 41 17.21 13.31 -16.95
N LEU A 42 16.29 13.97 -16.24
CA LEU A 42 16.17 15.43 -16.23
C LEU A 42 17.42 16.10 -15.67
N TYR A 43 17.95 15.59 -14.56
CA TYR A 43 19.17 16.12 -13.94
C TYR A 43 20.37 16.07 -14.89
N PHE A 44 20.62 14.91 -15.52
CA PHE A 44 21.72 14.76 -16.47
C PHE A 44 21.48 15.55 -17.76
N THR A 45 20.24 15.65 -18.24
CA THR A 45 19.91 16.49 -19.40
C THR A 45 20.26 17.95 -19.13
N ILE A 46 19.86 18.49 -17.98
CA ILE A 46 20.21 19.86 -17.57
C ILE A 46 21.74 20.00 -17.42
N SER A 47 22.41 19.00 -16.83
CA SER A 47 23.87 19.01 -16.68
C SER A 47 24.60 19.03 -18.04
N LEU A 48 24.13 18.26 -19.02
CA LEU A 48 24.69 18.22 -20.37
C LEU A 48 24.45 19.53 -21.12
N VAL A 49 23.24 20.11 -21.01
CA VAL A 49 22.94 21.43 -21.58
C VAL A 49 23.90 22.48 -21.00
N TYR A 50 24.08 22.51 -19.68
CA TYR A 50 25.00 23.43 -19.01
C TYR A 50 26.44 23.27 -19.47
N ARG A 51 26.94 22.03 -19.61
CA ARG A 51 28.35 21.74 -19.93
C ARG A 51 28.69 21.86 -21.41
N LEU A 52 27.79 21.46 -22.30
CA LEU A 52 28.09 21.27 -23.73
C LEU A 52 27.42 22.31 -24.64
N ILE A 53 26.30 22.92 -24.22
CA ILE A 53 25.47 23.75 -25.09
C ILE A 53 25.56 25.23 -24.71
N LEU A 54 25.54 25.56 -23.41
CA LEU A 54 25.51 26.95 -22.98
C LEU A 54 26.84 27.68 -23.23
N SER A 55 26.74 28.91 -23.74
CA SER A 55 27.88 29.82 -23.84
C SER A 55 28.36 30.30 -22.47
N GLU A 56 29.54 30.91 -22.39
CA GLU A 56 30.11 31.41 -21.13
C GLU A 56 29.20 32.42 -20.40
N SER A 57 28.58 33.34 -21.14
CA SER A 57 27.64 34.31 -20.56
C SER A 57 26.35 33.64 -20.06
N GLN A 58 25.85 32.62 -20.76
CA GLN A 58 24.67 31.86 -20.34
C GLN A 58 24.94 30.97 -19.13
N ARG A 59 26.14 30.40 -19.02
CA ARG A 59 26.56 29.61 -17.85
C ARG A 59 26.56 30.45 -16.59
N LEU A 60 27.07 31.68 -16.64
CA LEU A 60 27.02 32.61 -15.49
C LEU A 60 25.58 32.91 -15.06
N MET A 61 24.64 33.04 -16.00
CA MET A 61 23.22 33.22 -15.68
C MET A 61 22.61 31.95 -15.06
N PHE A 62 22.96 30.77 -15.59
CA PHE A 62 22.52 29.48 -15.05
C PHE A 62 23.03 29.26 -13.62
N GLU A 63 24.28 29.61 -13.32
CA GLU A 63 24.83 29.52 -11.95
C GLU A 63 24.04 30.39 -10.96
N LYS A 64 23.70 31.62 -11.35
CA LYS A 64 22.85 32.50 -10.53
C LYS A 64 21.47 31.91 -10.32
N LEU A 65 20.87 31.33 -11.36
CA LEU A 65 19.58 30.64 -11.27
C LEU A 65 19.66 29.43 -10.34
N ALA A 66 20.73 28.63 -10.43
CA ALA A 66 20.91 27.45 -9.59
C ALA A 66 21.04 27.83 -8.10
N LEU A 67 21.79 28.89 -7.78
CA LEU A 67 21.87 29.43 -6.43
C LEU A 67 20.50 29.91 -5.93
N TYR A 68 19.75 30.62 -6.78
CA TYR A 68 18.38 31.04 -6.48
C TYR A 68 17.46 29.84 -6.22
N CYS A 69 17.45 28.82 -7.06
CA CYS A 69 16.63 27.63 -6.83
C CYS A 69 17.05 26.88 -5.56
N ASN A 70 18.35 26.79 -5.29
CA ASN A 70 18.87 26.12 -4.10
C ASN A 70 18.48 26.84 -2.81
N SER A 71 18.31 28.17 -2.81
CA SER A 71 17.83 28.89 -1.62
C SER A 71 16.38 28.56 -1.24
N TYR A 72 15.57 28.04 -2.18
CA TYR A 72 14.20 27.59 -1.90
C TYR A 72 14.10 26.08 -1.60
N ALA A 73 15.19 25.33 -1.74
CA ALA A 73 15.21 23.90 -1.49
C ALA A 73 15.29 23.58 0.03
N GLU A 74 14.34 24.12 0.81
CA GLU A 74 14.25 23.88 2.24
C GLU A 74 13.54 22.54 2.54
N LEU A 75 14.25 21.59 3.16
CA LEU A 75 13.69 20.25 3.46
C LEU A 75 12.78 20.23 4.70
N ILE A 76 12.92 21.19 5.60
CA ILE A 76 12.24 21.20 6.92
C ILE A 76 10.71 21.30 6.76
N PRO A 77 10.14 22.24 5.98
CA PRO A 77 8.68 22.38 5.86
C PRO A 77 8.02 21.16 5.21
N VAL A 78 8.69 20.56 4.22
CA VAL A 78 8.20 19.37 3.51
C VAL A 78 8.12 18.16 4.45
N SER A 79 9.14 17.98 5.28
CA SER A 79 9.22 16.86 6.23
C SER A 79 8.09 16.89 7.26
N PHE A 80 7.69 18.08 7.72
CA PHE A 80 6.59 18.24 8.68
C PHE A 80 5.26 17.82 8.06
N VAL A 81 4.88 18.41 6.92
CA VAL A 81 3.61 18.09 6.24
C VAL A 81 3.54 16.62 5.85
N LEU A 82 4.66 16.06 5.35
CA LEU A 82 4.75 14.64 5.04
C LEU A 82 4.51 13.77 6.28
N GLY A 83 5.10 14.13 7.43
CA GLY A 83 4.91 13.43 8.70
C GLY A 83 3.43 13.34 9.12
N PHE A 84 2.71 14.48 9.15
CA PHE A 84 1.28 14.48 9.52
C PHE A 84 0.44 13.69 8.54
N TYR A 85 0.67 13.89 7.24
CA TYR A 85 -0.11 13.22 6.22
C TYR A 85 0.10 11.70 6.25
N VAL A 86 1.35 11.24 6.35
CA VAL A 86 1.68 9.82 6.43
C VAL A 86 1.09 9.20 7.70
N ALA A 87 1.16 9.88 8.85
CA ALA A 87 0.55 9.40 10.08
C ALA A 87 -0.97 9.20 9.93
N LEU A 88 -1.67 10.14 9.29
CA LEU A 88 -3.11 10.02 8.99
C LEU A 88 -3.40 8.83 8.06
N VAL A 89 -2.60 8.67 7.00
CA VAL A 89 -2.75 7.55 6.05
C VAL A 89 -2.56 6.21 6.74
N VAL A 90 -1.52 6.06 7.56
CA VAL A 90 -1.25 4.82 8.32
C VAL A 90 -2.38 4.51 9.30
N SER A 91 -2.90 5.52 9.99
CA SER A 91 -4.05 5.39 10.89
C SER A 91 -5.29 4.85 10.16
N ARG A 92 -5.67 5.47 9.04
CA ARG A 92 -6.80 5.02 8.22
C ARG A 92 -6.57 3.65 7.59
N TRP A 93 -5.33 3.32 7.25
CA TRP A 93 -4.98 2.01 6.69
C TRP A 93 -5.21 0.89 7.71
N TRP A 94 -4.79 1.09 8.96
CA TRP A 94 -5.01 0.12 10.02
C TRP A 94 -6.49 -0.02 10.38
N ALA A 95 -7.22 1.10 10.49
CA ALA A 95 -8.65 1.09 10.75
C ALA A 95 -9.44 0.33 9.67
N GLN A 96 -9.04 0.44 8.40
CA GLN A 96 -9.64 -0.34 7.31
C GLN A 96 -9.36 -1.84 7.44
N TYR A 97 -8.16 -2.23 7.86
CA TYR A 97 -7.81 -3.63 8.08
C TYR A 97 -8.62 -4.26 9.22
N GLU A 98 -8.77 -3.55 10.35
CA GLU A 98 -9.59 -4.00 11.48
C GLU A 98 -11.10 -4.07 11.15
N SER A 99 -11.54 -3.27 10.17
CA SER A 99 -12.93 -3.26 9.71
C SER A 99 -13.28 -4.40 8.74
N ILE A 100 -12.31 -5.25 8.34
CA ILE A 100 -12.59 -6.41 7.50
C ILE A 100 -13.42 -7.42 8.32
N PRO A 101 -14.59 -7.86 7.83
CA PRO A 101 -15.48 -8.73 8.59
C PRO A 101 -14.94 -10.16 8.68
N TRP A 102 -14.65 -10.62 9.90
CA TRP A 102 -14.27 -12.01 10.21
C TRP A 102 -15.49 -12.81 10.70
N PRO A 103 -15.75 -14.02 10.17
CA PRO A 103 -16.94 -14.79 10.52
C PRO A 103 -16.86 -15.44 11.91
N ASP A 104 -15.69 -15.51 12.52
CA ASP A 104 -15.35 -16.33 13.69
C ASP A 104 -16.31 -16.16 14.88
N ARG A 105 -16.68 -14.92 15.21
CA ARG A 105 -17.62 -14.66 16.32
C ARG A 105 -19.02 -15.20 16.04
N ILE A 106 -19.52 -14.98 14.82
CA ILE A 106 -20.84 -15.49 14.40
C ILE A 106 -20.78 -17.00 14.29
N MET A 107 -19.69 -17.55 13.76
CA MET A 107 -19.46 -18.98 13.61
C MET A 107 -19.55 -19.71 14.95
N ASN A 108 -18.87 -19.21 15.98
CA ASN A 108 -18.90 -19.82 17.31
C ASN A 108 -20.33 -19.86 17.88
N LEU A 109 -21.08 -18.76 17.77
CA LEU A 109 -22.46 -18.68 18.25
C LEU A 109 -23.42 -19.58 17.45
N VAL A 110 -23.31 -19.60 16.13
CA VAL A 110 -24.13 -20.46 15.27
C VAL A 110 -23.79 -21.93 15.51
N SER A 111 -22.52 -22.25 15.75
CA SER A 111 -22.08 -23.63 15.98
C SER A 111 -22.58 -24.19 17.32
N CYS A 112 -22.68 -23.38 18.38
CA CYS A 112 -23.06 -23.88 19.70
C CYS A 112 -24.54 -23.70 20.03
N ASN A 113 -25.25 -22.73 19.41
CA ASN A 113 -26.63 -22.38 19.78
C ASN A 113 -27.67 -22.83 18.74
N VAL A 114 -27.27 -23.41 17.61
CA VAL A 114 -28.20 -23.96 16.61
C VAL A 114 -28.16 -25.47 16.70
N ASP A 115 -29.11 -26.02 17.44
CA ASP A 115 -29.26 -27.46 17.69
C ASP A 115 -29.63 -28.24 16.41
N GLY A 116 -29.53 -29.57 16.50
CA GLY A 116 -29.89 -30.49 15.42
C GLY A 116 -28.67 -31.15 14.78
N GLU A 117 -28.52 -32.45 15.03
CA GLU A 117 -27.50 -33.31 14.40
C GLU A 117 -27.99 -33.93 13.09
N ASP A 118 -29.25 -33.70 12.75
CA ASP A 118 -29.91 -34.15 11.54
C ASP A 118 -29.53 -33.28 10.32
N GLU A 119 -29.99 -33.70 9.15
CA GLU A 119 -29.70 -33.00 7.89
C GLU A 119 -30.19 -31.54 7.90
N TYR A 120 -31.36 -31.29 8.51
CA TYR A 120 -31.91 -29.94 8.57
C TYR A 120 -31.08 -29.03 9.48
N GLY A 121 -30.70 -29.48 10.69
CA GLY A 121 -29.81 -28.71 11.58
C GLY A 121 -28.47 -28.38 10.90
N ARG A 122 -27.89 -29.34 10.17
CA ARG A 122 -26.69 -29.11 9.35
C ARG A 122 -26.91 -28.07 8.26
N LEU A 123 -28.02 -28.14 7.52
CA LEU A 123 -28.36 -27.19 6.44
C LEU A 123 -28.58 -25.78 7.00
N LEU A 124 -29.23 -25.65 8.15
CA LEU A 124 -29.51 -24.38 8.82
C LEU A 124 -28.22 -23.66 9.24
N ARG A 125 -27.32 -24.33 9.97
CA ARG A 125 -26.02 -23.77 10.37
C ARG A 125 -25.20 -23.29 9.17
N ARG A 126 -25.15 -24.09 8.10
CA ARG A 126 -24.42 -23.75 6.87
C ARG A 126 -25.03 -22.55 6.15
N THR A 127 -26.36 -22.46 6.11
CA THR A 127 -27.07 -21.37 5.42
C THR A 127 -26.88 -20.04 6.14
N LEU A 128 -26.95 -20.02 7.48
CA LEU A 128 -26.67 -18.84 8.29
C LEU A 128 -25.26 -18.30 8.02
N MET A 129 -24.25 -19.16 8.07
CA MET A 129 -22.86 -18.76 7.80
C MET A 129 -22.65 -18.28 6.35
N ARG A 130 -23.33 -18.91 5.38
CA ARG A 130 -23.30 -18.46 3.98
C ARG A 130 -23.86 -17.05 3.80
N TYR A 131 -24.91 -16.67 4.53
CA TYR A 131 -25.46 -15.31 4.44
C TYR A 131 -24.50 -14.26 5.00
N SER A 132 -23.86 -14.53 6.14
CA SER A 132 -22.80 -13.66 6.67
C SER A 132 -21.64 -13.53 5.69
N ASN A 133 -21.17 -14.64 5.13
CA ASN A 133 -20.08 -14.63 4.14
C ASN A 133 -20.47 -13.90 2.86
N LEU A 134 -21.71 -14.05 2.38
CA LEU A 134 -22.22 -13.33 1.22
C LEU A 134 -22.22 -11.82 1.46
N CYS A 135 -22.67 -11.36 2.62
CA CYS A 135 -22.60 -9.94 3.00
C CYS A 135 -21.17 -9.41 2.91
N SER A 136 -20.19 -10.13 3.46
CA SER A 136 -18.76 -9.79 3.37
C SER A 136 -18.26 -9.73 1.93
N VAL A 137 -18.61 -10.71 1.08
CA VAL A 137 -18.19 -10.71 -0.34
C VAL A 137 -18.77 -9.52 -1.11
N LEU A 138 -20.03 -9.18 -0.86
CA LEU A 138 -20.70 -8.05 -1.53
C LEU A 138 -20.06 -6.70 -1.19
N ILE A 139 -19.70 -6.46 0.08
CA ILE A 139 -19.01 -5.23 0.44
C ILE A 139 -17.57 -5.22 -0.08
N LEU A 140 -16.85 -6.35 0.04
CA LEU A 140 -15.47 -6.45 -0.43
C LEU A 140 -15.35 -6.28 -1.94
N ARG A 141 -16.29 -6.79 -2.75
CA ARG A 141 -16.27 -6.56 -4.20
C ARG A 141 -16.49 -5.08 -4.57
N SER A 142 -17.16 -4.32 -3.71
CA SER A 142 -17.48 -2.91 -3.96
C SER A 142 -16.29 -1.99 -3.69
N VAL A 143 -15.42 -2.36 -2.74
CA VAL A 143 -14.28 -1.51 -2.31
C VAL A 143 -12.92 -2.03 -2.77
N SER A 144 -12.78 -3.34 -3.00
CA SER A 144 -11.52 -3.97 -3.40
C SER A 144 -11.53 -4.34 -4.88
N THR A 145 -10.65 -3.71 -5.65
CA THR A 145 -10.47 -4.02 -7.08
C THR A 145 -10.03 -5.47 -7.31
N ALA A 146 -9.28 -6.06 -6.38
CA ALA A 146 -8.87 -7.46 -6.48
C ALA A 146 -10.07 -8.42 -6.34
N VAL A 147 -11.00 -8.12 -5.42
CA VAL A 147 -12.23 -8.91 -5.24
C VAL A 147 -13.20 -8.67 -6.39
N TYR A 148 -13.31 -7.43 -6.86
CA TYR A 148 -14.10 -7.09 -8.05
C TYR A 148 -13.62 -7.85 -9.30
N LYS A 149 -12.31 -7.92 -9.55
CA LYS A 149 -11.75 -8.70 -10.68
C LYS A 149 -12.04 -10.20 -10.57
N ARG A 150 -12.15 -10.73 -9.35
CA ARG A 150 -12.54 -12.13 -9.12
C ARG A 150 -14.03 -12.37 -9.28
N PHE A 151 -14.85 -11.39 -8.88
CA PHE A 151 -16.31 -11.45 -8.96
C PHE A 151 -16.87 -10.24 -9.73
N PRO A 152 -16.72 -10.15 -11.07
CA PRO A 152 -17.08 -8.95 -11.84
C PRO A 152 -18.59 -8.75 -12.01
N SER A 153 -19.37 -9.83 -12.06
CA SER A 153 -20.84 -9.79 -12.09
C SER A 153 -21.46 -10.56 -10.93
N MET A 154 -22.76 -10.37 -10.68
CA MET A 154 -23.48 -11.12 -9.64
C MET A 154 -23.59 -12.62 -9.98
N GLU A 155 -23.57 -12.96 -11.27
CA GLU A 155 -23.49 -14.35 -11.73
C GLU A 155 -22.21 -15.05 -11.25
N HIS A 156 -21.08 -14.34 -11.15
CA HIS A 156 -19.85 -14.88 -10.58
C HIS A 156 -19.92 -15.10 -9.07
N VAL A 157 -20.85 -14.43 -8.38
CA VAL A 157 -21.07 -14.67 -6.94
C VAL A 157 -21.95 -15.90 -6.74
N VAL A 158 -22.84 -16.18 -7.70
CA VAL A 158 -23.73 -17.35 -7.70
C VAL A 158 -23.00 -18.63 -8.12
N ARG A 159 -22.07 -18.54 -9.09
CA ARG A 159 -21.27 -19.65 -9.63
C ARG A 159 -19.99 -19.88 -8.85
#